data_AF-A0A3B9F888-F1
#
_entry.id   AF-A0A3B9F888-F1
#
_cell.length_a   1.000
_cell.length_b   1.000
_cell.length_c   1.000
_cell.angle_alpha   90.00
_cell.angle_beta   90.00
_cell.angle_gamma   90.00
#
_symmetry.space_group_name_H-M   'P 1'
#
loop_
_entity.id
_entity.type
_entity.pdbx_description
1 polymer ?
#
loop_
_entity_poly.entity_id
_entity_poly.type
_entity_poly.pdbx_seq_one_letter_code
_entity_poly.pdbx_strand_id
1 'polypeptide(L)'
;MEEGDTTENWLLEKSEEPKQTVRVSRVVPESNTTLDQCPIINNDPSLLPVTNSNSSPVIDSQSKSNTTNLPEEVNSKKLQKLPSWARSWTLWAILLAFAPGSIAFVAISILLKLPSAPNCPSIFWPLASASVRLHCSQLAASKQNVRDLLQAIYLVQHLPKNHPLRSEINRLIEKWSRDILILADLSFQDGKLEEAITTARKIPQDLFTYKLVEEKIKEWQSIWSKAEELYQKAESELRGQQWQSVFMTAANLSQLNNKYWANIKYNQLSQLIAQAREDGSQLAQAKSLAKSKNVNNLLKAIELAESISKDSSIYASAQKLIPDISQIMLDIAQSKLEQQNVDEAISIVQDVPDSKLLREKKEDFIVLAEAQRNAWLGTMSNLKVAISQAQQINPSRPNYEKAQQLISHWELEIEGISYLEKARFLASRGT
;
A
#
# COMPACT_ATOMS: atom_id res chain seq x y z
N MET A 1 -45.54 45.14 0.95
CA MET A 1 -45.59 46.21 1.95
C MET A 1 -45.86 45.55 3.28
N GLU A 2 -44.98 45.47 4.26
CA GLU A 2 -43.59 45.89 4.51
C GLU A 2 -43.22 45.07 5.78
N GLU A 3 -42.07 44.38 5.80
CA GLU A 3 -40.94 44.63 6.73
C GLU A 3 -41.35 44.58 8.22
N GLY A 4 -40.77 43.77 9.11
CA GLY A 4 -39.46 43.12 9.18
C GLY A 4 -38.99 43.31 10.63
N ASP A 5 -38.58 42.26 11.34
CA ASP A 5 -37.57 42.42 12.40
C ASP A 5 -36.82 41.10 12.64
N THR A 6 -35.51 41.27 12.65
CA THR A 6 -34.45 40.27 12.78
C THR A 6 -33.96 40.28 14.21
N THR A 7 -33.58 39.13 14.76
CA THR A 7 -32.67 39.13 15.92
C THR A 7 -31.63 38.04 15.78
N GLU A 8 -30.42 38.50 15.53
CA GLU A 8 -29.16 37.78 15.57
C GLU A 8 -28.89 37.24 16.99
N ASN A 9 -28.23 36.10 17.10
CA ASN A 9 -27.62 35.67 18.35
C ASN A 9 -26.22 35.12 18.05
N TRP A 10 -25.22 35.94 18.35
CA TRP A 10 -23.79 35.66 18.24
C TRP A 10 -23.19 35.60 19.65
N LEU A 11 -22.26 34.65 19.81
CA LEU A 11 -21.13 34.61 20.77
C LEU A 11 -21.42 34.29 22.25
N LEU A 12 -21.08 33.06 22.64
CA LEU A 12 -20.28 32.79 23.84
C LEU A 12 -19.24 31.72 23.50
N GLU A 13 -18.08 32.16 23.03
CA GLU A 13 -16.87 31.34 22.83
C GLU A 13 -16.03 31.41 24.11
N LYS A 14 -15.80 30.25 24.72
CA LYS A 14 -15.01 30.09 25.94
C LYS A 14 -13.57 29.73 25.55
N SER A 15 -12.65 30.59 25.95
CA SER A 15 -11.20 30.50 25.81
C SER A 15 -10.60 29.28 26.53
N GLU A 16 -9.75 28.52 25.85
CA GLU A 16 -8.71 27.67 26.46
C GLU A 16 -7.55 27.40 25.47
N GLU A 17 -6.35 27.85 25.83
CA GLU A 17 -5.03 27.50 25.28
C GLU A 17 -4.17 26.94 26.46
N PRO A 18 -3.00 26.30 26.28
CA PRO A 18 -2.49 25.53 25.14
C PRO A 18 -1.87 24.17 25.54
N LYS A 19 -1.42 23.44 24.51
CA LYS A 19 -0.77 22.12 24.51
C LYS A 19 0.52 22.04 25.35
N GLN A 20 0.71 20.92 26.06
CA GLN A 20 2.04 20.35 26.33
C GLN A 20 2.07 18.85 26.02
N THR A 21 2.92 18.51 25.07
CA THR A 21 3.21 17.16 24.57
C THR A 21 4.13 16.41 25.54
N VAL A 22 3.71 15.21 25.93
CA VAL A 22 4.50 14.27 26.72
C VAL A 22 5.58 13.62 25.85
N ARG A 23 6.83 13.79 26.28
CA ARG A 23 8.06 13.21 25.70
C ARG A 23 8.24 11.79 26.25
N VAL A 24 8.05 10.77 25.43
CA VAL A 24 8.39 9.38 25.78
C VAL A 24 9.74 9.03 25.17
N SER A 25 10.73 8.92 26.04
CA SER A 25 12.07 8.41 25.75
C SER A 25 12.01 6.94 25.34
N ARG A 26 12.54 6.61 24.16
CA ARG A 26 12.78 5.23 23.73
C ARG A 26 14.20 4.84 24.13
N VAL A 27 14.28 3.94 25.11
CA VAL A 27 15.49 3.20 25.50
C VAL A 27 15.71 2.09 24.47
N VAL A 28 16.94 1.99 23.96
CA VAL A 28 17.46 0.90 23.13
C VAL A 28 17.98 -0.21 24.05
N PRO A 29 17.79 -1.50 23.69
CA PRO A 29 18.71 -2.53 24.11
C PRO A 29 19.60 -2.98 22.95
N GLU A 30 20.91 -2.86 23.16
CA GLU A 30 21.96 -3.57 22.45
C GLU A 30 21.80 -5.08 22.64
N SER A 31 22.07 -5.83 21.57
CA SER A 31 22.52 -7.22 21.71
C SER A 31 23.73 -7.42 20.81
N ASN A 32 24.85 -7.71 21.49
CA ASN A 32 26.13 -8.11 20.94
C ASN A 32 26.02 -9.50 20.32
N THR A 33 26.61 -9.74 19.15
CA THR A 33 27.27 -11.03 18.87
C THR A 33 28.45 -10.82 17.92
N THR A 34 29.51 -11.52 18.30
CA THR A 34 30.93 -11.51 17.95
C THR A 34 31.29 -11.89 16.51
N LEU A 35 32.41 -11.32 16.06
CA LEU A 35 33.28 -11.79 14.98
C LEU A 35 33.67 -13.27 15.17
N ASP A 36 33.79 -14.00 14.05
CA ASP A 36 34.93 -14.89 13.83
C ASP A 36 35.25 -15.08 12.33
N GLN A 37 36.53 -14.86 12.05
CA GLN A 37 37.45 -15.22 10.95
C GLN A 37 37.00 -15.83 9.59
N CYS A 38 37.64 -15.29 8.54
CA CYS A 38 37.81 -15.83 7.18
C CYS A 38 38.62 -17.14 7.11
N PRO A 39 38.71 -17.75 5.90
CA PRO A 39 40.04 -17.74 5.28
C PRO A 39 40.09 -17.36 3.77
N ILE A 40 41.31 -17.00 3.40
CA ILE A 40 41.86 -16.50 2.13
C ILE A 40 42.02 -17.62 1.10
N ILE A 41 41.81 -17.32 -0.21
CA ILE A 41 42.66 -17.85 -1.30
C ILE A 41 42.89 -16.74 -2.35
N ASN A 42 44.15 -16.32 -2.47
CA ASN A 42 44.70 -15.53 -3.58
C ASN A 42 44.93 -16.45 -4.80
N ASN A 43 44.92 -15.89 -6.01
CA ASN A 43 46.03 -15.98 -6.98
C ASN A 43 45.65 -15.41 -8.36
N ASP A 44 46.29 -14.31 -8.72
CA ASP A 44 46.86 -14.05 -10.06
C ASP A 44 48.38 -14.30 -9.89
N PRO A 45 49.22 -14.68 -10.89
CA PRO A 45 49.38 -13.85 -12.09
C PRO A 45 49.96 -14.50 -13.39
N SER A 46 49.87 -13.74 -14.50
CA SER A 46 50.84 -13.61 -15.62
C SER A 46 50.89 -14.59 -16.82
N LEU A 47 51.11 -13.95 -17.99
CA LEU A 47 51.92 -14.33 -19.17
C LEU A 47 51.23 -14.90 -20.44
N LEU A 48 51.18 -14.01 -21.44
CA LEU A 48 51.33 -14.18 -22.91
C LEU A 48 52.36 -15.30 -23.29
N PRO A 49 52.33 -15.94 -24.49
CA PRO A 49 52.50 -15.23 -25.78
C PRO A 49 51.87 -15.81 -27.08
N VAL A 50 51.52 -14.86 -27.97
CA VAL A 50 51.91 -14.62 -29.39
C VAL A 50 51.96 -15.75 -30.45
N THR A 51 51.52 -15.35 -31.65
CA THR A 51 52.04 -15.61 -33.04
C THR A 51 51.16 -16.52 -33.91
N ASN A 52 51.03 -16.34 -35.23
CA ASN A 52 51.34 -15.32 -36.23
C ASN A 52 50.63 -15.79 -37.53
N SER A 53 50.37 -14.95 -38.53
CA SER A 53 51.14 -14.85 -39.79
C SER A 53 50.13 -14.81 -40.96
N ASN A 54 50.35 -14.22 -42.13
CA ASN A 54 51.41 -13.38 -42.68
C ASN A 54 50.93 -12.87 -44.06
N SER A 55 51.59 -11.80 -44.52
CA SER A 55 52.30 -11.69 -45.81
C SER A 55 52.05 -10.32 -46.48
N SER A 56 52.99 -9.61 -47.10
CA SER A 56 54.45 -9.62 -47.36
C SER A 56 54.67 -8.47 -48.39
N PRO A 57 55.85 -8.25 -49.02
CA PRO A 57 57.19 -7.92 -48.49
C PRO A 57 57.82 -6.64 -49.18
N VAL A 58 58.70 -5.87 -48.51
CA VAL A 58 60.21 -5.76 -48.64
C VAL A 58 60.67 -4.84 -49.82
N ILE A 59 61.63 -3.89 -49.70
CA ILE A 59 63.12 -4.01 -49.63
C ILE A 59 63.78 -2.65 -49.20
N ASP A 60 64.69 -2.70 -48.20
CA ASP A 60 66.00 -2.02 -47.92
C ASP A 60 66.31 -0.53 -48.21
N SER A 61 67.32 0.14 -47.59
CA SER A 61 68.14 0.00 -46.37
C SER A 61 69.07 1.23 -46.22
N GLN A 62 69.40 1.56 -44.96
CA GLN A 62 70.63 2.13 -44.35
C GLN A 62 71.74 2.87 -45.16
N SER A 63 72.38 3.87 -44.54
CA SER A 63 73.82 3.81 -44.11
C SER A 63 74.38 5.09 -43.45
N LYS A 64 74.89 4.90 -42.21
CA LYS A 64 76.16 5.33 -41.56
C LYS A 64 76.62 6.79 -41.34
N SER A 65 77.30 6.86 -40.19
CA SER A 65 78.11 7.83 -39.46
C SER A 65 79.55 8.06 -40.01
N ASN A 66 80.11 9.26 -39.83
CA ASN A 66 81.34 9.58 -39.05
C ASN A 66 82.11 10.86 -39.50
N THR A 67 82.46 11.63 -38.46
CA THR A 67 83.65 12.47 -38.16
C THR A 67 84.78 12.69 -39.20
N THR A 68 85.05 13.99 -39.43
CA THR A 68 86.34 14.75 -39.38
C THR A 68 87.61 14.16 -40.01
N ASN A 69 88.22 14.92 -40.96
CA ASN A 69 89.61 15.40 -40.93
C ASN A 69 89.95 16.32 -42.13
N LEU A 70 90.61 17.45 -41.84
CA LEU A 70 91.43 18.32 -42.73
C LEU A 70 92.80 17.63 -43.02
N PRO A 71 93.70 18.09 -43.93
CA PRO A 71 93.98 19.49 -44.34
C PRO A 71 94.42 19.76 -45.81
N GLU A 72 94.69 21.07 -46.07
CA GLU A 72 95.65 21.72 -47.00
C GLU A 72 95.44 21.65 -48.54
N GLU A 73 95.15 22.78 -49.22
CA GLU A 73 96.05 23.83 -49.80
C GLU A 73 96.48 23.44 -51.26
N VAL A 74 96.37 24.21 -52.36
CA VAL A 74 96.79 25.59 -52.69
C VAL A 74 96.21 26.03 -54.07
N ASN A 75 95.98 27.36 -54.21
CA ASN A 75 96.00 28.26 -55.38
C ASN A 75 94.88 28.42 -56.44
N SER A 76 94.26 29.61 -56.31
CA SER A 76 94.18 30.73 -57.28
C SER A 76 93.51 30.56 -58.65
N LYS A 77 92.42 31.29 -58.85
CA LYS A 77 92.44 32.58 -59.57
C LYS A 77 91.14 33.39 -59.33
N LYS A 78 91.31 34.70 -59.46
CA LYS A 78 90.51 35.84 -59.00
C LYS A 78 89.44 36.26 -60.03
N LEU A 79 88.64 37.25 -59.62
CA LEU A 79 87.70 38.14 -60.35
C LEU A 79 86.24 37.63 -60.38
N GLN A 80 85.19 38.38 -60.01
CA GLN A 80 84.97 39.84 -59.90
C GLN A 80 83.76 40.13 -58.98
N LYS A 81 83.71 41.34 -58.40
CA LYS A 81 82.66 41.85 -57.52
C LYS A 81 81.38 42.23 -58.30
N LEU A 82 80.21 41.94 -57.70
CA LEU A 82 78.89 42.45 -58.13
C LEU A 82 78.33 43.48 -57.13
N PRO A 83 77.50 44.46 -57.55
CA PRO A 83 77.17 45.66 -56.77
C PRO A 83 76.11 45.42 -55.68
N SER A 84 76.19 46.21 -54.61
CA SER A 84 75.41 46.11 -53.37
C SER A 84 73.96 46.66 -53.44
N TRP A 85 73.25 46.47 -54.56
CA TRP A 85 71.84 46.88 -54.73
C TRP A 85 70.93 45.72 -55.23
N ALA A 86 71.34 44.46 -55.03
CA ALA A 86 70.53 43.29 -55.39
C ALA A 86 69.99 42.49 -54.19
N ARG A 87 70.25 42.93 -52.94
CA ARG A 87 69.83 42.22 -51.71
C ARG A 87 68.49 42.68 -51.11
N SER A 88 67.89 43.76 -51.61
CA SER A 88 66.64 44.31 -51.05
C SER A 88 65.37 43.75 -51.69
N TRP A 89 65.43 43.24 -52.93
CA TRP A 89 64.22 42.77 -53.62
C TRP A 89 63.65 41.45 -53.07
N THR A 90 64.50 40.57 -52.52
CA THR A 90 64.05 39.33 -51.86
C THR A 90 63.27 39.62 -50.58
N LEU A 91 63.58 40.71 -49.87
CA LEU A 91 62.82 41.12 -48.67
C LEU A 91 61.43 41.65 -49.03
N TRP A 92 61.30 42.40 -50.12
CA TRP A 92 60.01 42.87 -50.63
C TRP A 92 59.15 41.74 -51.22
N ALA A 93 59.76 40.75 -51.89
CA ALA A 93 59.06 39.58 -52.42
C ALA A 93 58.53 38.65 -51.31
N ILE A 94 59.28 38.44 -50.23
CA ILE A 94 58.83 37.67 -49.06
C ILE A 94 57.68 38.39 -48.35
N LEU A 95 57.76 39.72 -48.19
CA LEU A 95 56.71 40.51 -47.55
C LEU A 95 55.39 40.52 -48.35
N LEU A 96 55.47 40.57 -49.69
CA LEU A 96 54.31 40.52 -50.58
C LEU A 96 53.66 39.13 -50.65
N ALA A 97 54.43 38.05 -50.44
CA ALA A 97 53.93 36.67 -50.44
C ALA A 97 53.33 36.25 -49.08
N PHE A 98 53.87 36.75 -47.95
CA PHE A 98 53.40 36.37 -46.61
C PHE A 98 52.21 37.20 -46.09
N ALA A 99 52.07 38.45 -46.54
CA ALA A 99 51.00 39.33 -46.07
C ALA A 99 49.58 38.83 -46.44
N PRO A 100 49.27 38.46 -47.70
CA PRO A 100 47.93 37.96 -48.05
C PRO A 100 47.66 36.52 -47.57
N GLY A 101 48.69 35.67 -47.49
CA GLY A 101 48.53 34.27 -47.02
C GLY A 101 48.20 34.18 -45.52
N SER A 102 48.80 35.04 -44.69
CA SER A 102 48.53 35.06 -43.26
C SER A 102 47.11 35.56 -42.93
N ILE A 103 46.61 36.56 -43.66
CA ILE A 103 45.24 37.07 -43.50
C ILE A 103 44.21 36.01 -43.91
N ALA A 104 44.46 35.28 -45.01
CA ALA A 104 43.58 34.18 -45.44
C ALA A 104 43.55 33.04 -44.41
N PHE A 105 44.69 32.67 -43.83
CA PHE A 105 44.77 31.61 -42.82
C PHE A 105 44.08 31.99 -41.50
N VAL A 106 44.20 33.24 -41.07
CA VAL A 106 43.48 33.79 -39.90
C VAL A 106 41.98 33.86 -40.16
N ALA A 107 41.56 34.29 -41.35
CA ALA A 107 40.15 34.32 -41.75
C ALA A 107 39.53 32.90 -41.76
N ILE A 108 40.24 31.92 -42.33
CA ILE A 108 39.84 30.51 -42.32
C ILE A 108 39.80 29.93 -40.89
N SER A 109 40.75 30.31 -40.03
CA SER A 109 40.78 29.86 -38.64
C SER A 109 39.63 30.43 -37.80
N ILE A 110 39.17 31.65 -38.08
CA ILE A 110 38.00 32.26 -37.42
C ILE A 110 36.70 31.63 -37.92
N LEU A 111 36.63 31.27 -39.21
CA LEU A 111 35.48 30.56 -39.80
C LEU A 111 35.34 29.11 -39.31
N LEU A 112 36.46 28.43 -39.05
CA LEU A 112 36.48 27.05 -38.52
C LEU A 112 36.38 26.98 -36.99
N LYS A 113 36.54 28.10 -36.29
CA LYS A 113 36.27 28.19 -34.87
C LYS A 113 34.76 28.28 -34.68
N LEU A 114 34.13 27.11 -34.58
CA LEU A 114 32.72 26.99 -34.17
C LEU A 114 32.53 27.90 -32.95
N PRO A 115 31.55 28.83 -32.96
CA PRO A 115 31.28 29.65 -31.79
C PRO A 115 31.05 28.68 -30.62
N SER A 116 31.76 28.91 -29.51
CA SER A 116 31.64 28.10 -28.30
C SER A 116 30.16 27.92 -27.98
N ALA A 117 29.72 26.69 -27.70
CA ALA A 117 28.34 26.43 -27.30
C ALA A 117 27.92 27.48 -26.25
N PRO A 118 26.76 28.14 -26.41
CA PRO A 118 26.41 29.25 -25.55
C PRO A 118 26.33 28.74 -24.10
N ASN A 119 26.99 29.46 -23.18
CA ASN A 119 26.92 29.16 -21.74
C ASN A 119 25.53 29.52 -21.21
N CYS A 120 24.54 28.66 -21.48
CA CYS A 120 23.14 28.83 -21.08
C CYS A 120 22.89 29.27 -19.62
N PRO A 121 23.66 28.84 -18.60
CA PRO A 121 23.43 29.29 -17.22
C PRO A 121 23.83 30.76 -16.93
N SER A 122 24.60 31.43 -17.79
CA SER A 122 25.10 32.79 -17.55
C SER A 122 24.54 33.86 -18.51
N ILE A 123 23.42 33.57 -19.20
CA ILE A 123 22.85 34.45 -20.23
C ILE A 123 21.87 35.45 -19.62
N PHE A 124 22.02 36.72 -20.00
CA PHE A 124 21.02 37.75 -19.71
C PHE A 124 19.84 37.64 -20.70
N TRP A 125 18.75 37.00 -20.29
CA TRP A 125 17.60 36.68 -21.12
C TRP A 125 16.93 37.84 -21.89
N PRO A 126 16.88 39.08 -21.38
CA PRO A 126 16.29 40.19 -22.13
C PRO A 126 17.01 40.51 -23.45
N LEU A 127 18.32 40.23 -23.55
CA LEU A 127 19.12 40.44 -24.77
C LEU A 127 19.37 39.14 -25.55
N ALA A 128 18.86 38.01 -25.06
CA ALA A 128 19.08 36.71 -25.71
C ALA A 128 18.29 36.59 -27.01
N SER A 129 18.98 36.25 -28.10
CA SER A 129 18.35 35.99 -29.40
C SER A 129 17.40 34.78 -29.34
N ALA A 130 16.44 34.71 -30.26
CA ALA A 130 15.50 33.59 -30.33
C ALA A 130 16.21 32.24 -30.57
N SER A 131 17.28 32.23 -31.35
CA SER A 131 18.10 31.02 -31.59
C SER A 131 18.78 30.52 -30.31
N VAL A 132 19.29 31.43 -29.47
CA VAL A 132 19.91 31.09 -28.18
C VAL A 132 18.86 30.55 -27.21
N ARG A 133 17.69 31.19 -27.12
CA ARG A 133 16.57 30.71 -26.30
C ARG A 133 16.13 29.30 -26.70
N LEU A 134 16.04 29.04 -28.01
CA LEU A 134 15.64 27.73 -28.54
C LEU A 134 16.71 26.64 -28.32
N HIS A 135 17.99 26.98 -28.50
CA HIS A 135 19.08 26.02 -28.23
C HIS A 135 19.16 25.69 -26.72
N CYS A 136 19.13 26.70 -25.87
CA CYS A 136 19.20 26.51 -24.42
C CYS A 136 17.95 25.82 -23.85
N SER A 137 16.76 26.03 -24.44
CA SER A 137 15.57 25.28 -24.05
C SER A 137 15.65 23.80 -24.43
N GLN A 138 16.14 23.47 -25.62
CA GLN A 138 16.40 22.09 -26.02
C GLN A 138 17.43 21.41 -25.11
N LEU A 139 18.49 22.12 -24.74
CA LEU A 139 19.49 21.63 -23.79
C LEU A 139 18.88 21.40 -22.39
N ALA A 140 18.03 22.30 -21.90
CA ALA A 140 17.32 22.11 -20.64
C ALA A 140 16.40 20.88 -20.70
N ALA A 141 15.60 20.75 -21.76
CA ALA A 141 14.70 19.62 -21.95
C ALA A 141 15.42 18.27 -22.07
N SER A 142 16.66 18.25 -22.59
CA SER A 142 17.46 17.02 -22.71
C SER A 142 17.75 16.33 -21.38
N LYS A 143 17.63 17.05 -20.25
CA LYS A 143 17.80 16.51 -18.90
C LYS A 143 16.61 15.70 -18.39
N GLN A 144 15.48 15.69 -19.12
CA GLN A 144 14.32 14.81 -18.89
C GLN A 144 13.78 14.79 -17.44
N ASN A 145 13.80 15.95 -16.78
CA ASN A 145 13.16 16.11 -15.47
C ASN A 145 12.20 17.31 -15.48
N VAL A 146 11.21 17.28 -14.59
CA VAL A 146 10.13 18.26 -14.54
C VAL A 146 10.65 19.70 -14.49
N ARG A 147 11.63 19.97 -13.63
CA ARG A 147 12.17 21.32 -13.45
C ARG A 147 12.79 21.86 -14.73
N ASP A 148 13.64 21.06 -15.37
CA ASP A 148 14.37 21.50 -16.57
C ASP A 148 13.48 21.52 -17.82
N LEU A 149 12.42 20.68 -17.88
CA LEU A 149 11.38 20.76 -18.92
C LEU A 149 10.51 22.02 -18.78
N LEU A 150 10.13 22.39 -17.55
CA LEU A 150 9.43 23.67 -17.29
C LEU A 150 10.31 24.85 -17.67
N GLN A 151 11.60 24.78 -17.34
CA GLN A 151 12.57 25.80 -17.77
C GLN A 151 12.64 25.89 -19.30
N ALA A 152 12.66 24.76 -20.01
CA ALA A 152 12.66 24.74 -21.47
C ALA A 152 11.44 25.47 -22.05
N ILE A 153 10.25 25.20 -21.53
CA ILE A 153 8.99 25.88 -21.93
C ILE A 153 9.09 27.39 -21.65
N TYR A 154 9.50 27.78 -20.45
CA TYR A 154 9.60 29.18 -20.03
C TYR A 154 10.49 30.04 -20.94
N LEU A 155 11.60 29.47 -21.44
CA LEU A 155 12.53 30.19 -22.31
C LEU A 155 11.94 30.55 -23.67
N VAL A 156 11.02 29.73 -24.19
CA VAL A 156 10.44 29.90 -25.53
C VAL A 156 9.00 30.44 -25.53
N GLN A 157 8.25 30.31 -24.42
CA GLN A 157 6.84 30.73 -24.37
C GLN A 157 6.64 32.23 -24.63
N HIS A 158 7.60 33.05 -24.20
CA HIS A 158 7.55 34.51 -24.32
C HIS A 158 7.97 35.03 -25.70
N LEU A 159 8.34 34.15 -26.63
CA LEU A 159 8.68 34.57 -28.00
C LEU A 159 7.40 35.05 -28.73
N PRO A 160 7.49 36.12 -29.53
CA PRO A 160 6.34 36.69 -30.25
C PRO A 160 5.54 35.65 -31.04
N LYS A 161 4.22 35.80 -31.08
CA LYS A 161 3.33 34.89 -31.83
C LYS A 161 3.61 34.89 -33.34
N ASN A 162 4.13 35.98 -33.90
CA ASN A 162 4.48 36.15 -35.31
C ASN A 162 5.92 35.70 -35.67
N HIS A 163 6.63 35.01 -34.75
CA HIS A 163 7.99 34.56 -34.99
C HIS A 163 8.06 33.51 -36.13
N PRO A 164 9.06 33.54 -37.04
CA PRO A 164 9.16 32.58 -38.16
C PRO A 164 9.19 31.11 -37.72
N LEU A 165 9.78 30.83 -36.55
CA LEU A 165 9.86 29.48 -35.98
C LEU A 165 8.67 29.11 -35.07
N ARG A 166 7.55 29.85 -35.11
CA ARG A 166 6.44 29.62 -34.16
C ARG A 166 5.87 28.21 -34.20
N SER A 167 5.75 27.62 -35.40
CA SER A 167 5.29 26.24 -35.56
C SER A 167 6.19 25.24 -34.82
N GLU A 168 7.51 25.37 -34.99
CA GLU A 168 8.49 24.51 -34.32
C GLU A 168 8.51 24.73 -32.79
N ILE A 169 8.41 25.98 -32.34
CA ILE A 169 8.30 26.31 -30.90
C ILE A 169 7.06 25.65 -30.30
N ASN A 170 5.91 25.73 -30.97
CA ASN A 170 4.68 25.09 -30.50
C ASN A 170 4.87 23.56 -30.42
N ARG A 171 5.44 22.93 -31.46
CA ARG A 171 5.74 21.49 -31.46
C ARG A 171 6.62 21.07 -30.28
N LEU A 172 7.64 21.87 -29.95
CA LEU A 172 8.53 21.64 -28.82
C LEU A 172 7.81 21.82 -27.48
N ILE A 173 7.02 22.88 -27.31
CA ILE A 173 6.22 23.10 -26.09
C ILE A 173 5.25 21.95 -25.86
N GLU A 174 4.58 21.46 -26.91
CA GLU A 174 3.69 20.30 -26.81
C GLU A 174 4.45 19.05 -26.40
N LYS A 175 5.60 18.77 -27.04
CA LYS A 175 6.45 17.64 -26.69
C LYS A 175 6.86 17.68 -25.21
N TRP A 176 7.40 18.80 -24.74
CA TRP A 176 7.86 18.91 -23.35
C TRP A 176 6.71 18.89 -22.35
N SER A 177 5.54 19.43 -22.72
CA SER A 177 4.32 19.31 -21.90
C SER A 177 3.94 17.84 -21.74
N ARG A 178 3.99 17.05 -22.82
CA ARG A 178 3.75 15.59 -22.78
C ARG A 178 4.80 14.87 -21.94
N ASP A 179 6.07 15.22 -22.07
CA ASP A 179 7.16 14.64 -21.28
C ASP A 179 6.94 14.90 -19.77
N ILE A 180 6.51 16.11 -19.38
CA ILE A 180 6.14 16.42 -17.99
C ILE A 180 4.95 15.57 -17.53
N LEU A 181 3.92 15.41 -18.37
CA LEU A 181 2.76 14.57 -18.04
C LEU A 181 3.14 13.09 -17.88
N ILE A 182 4.10 12.59 -18.66
CA ILE A 182 4.65 11.23 -18.51
C ILE A 182 5.35 11.08 -17.15
N LEU A 183 6.16 12.06 -16.76
CA LEU A 183 6.83 12.05 -15.45
C LEU A 183 5.81 12.14 -14.30
N ALA A 184 4.77 12.95 -14.45
CA ALA A 184 3.68 13.03 -13.48
C ALA A 184 2.88 11.72 -13.41
N ASP A 185 2.68 11.04 -14.54
CA ASP A 185 2.01 9.73 -14.58
C ASP A 185 2.73 8.70 -13.70
N LEU A 186 4.06 8.75 -13.59
CA LEU A 186 4.80 7.87 -12.67
C LEU A 186 4.32 8.02 -11.20
N SER A 187 4.04 9.24 -10.76
CA SER A 187 3.50 9.49 -9.41
C SER A 187 2.09 8.95 -9.28
N PHE A 188 1.26 9.10 -10.33
CA PHE A 188 -0.08 8.52 -10.37
C PHE A 188 -0.03 6.98 -10.27
N GLN A 189 0.85 6.34 -11.05
CA GLN A 189 1.06 4.89 -11.02
C GLN A 189 1.56 4.39 -9.67
N ASP A 190 2.29 5.22 -8.91
CA ASP A 190 2.78 4.95 -7.55
C ASP A 190 1.72 5.19 -6.46
N GLY A 191 0.49 5.57 -6.84
CA GLY A 191 -0.60 5.82 -5.90
C GLY A 191 -0.63 7.24 -5.34
N LYS A 192 0.15 8.16 -5.92
CA LYS A 192 0.25 9.57 -5.49
C LYS A 192 -0.47 10.48 -6.48
N LEU A 193 -1.81 10.37 -6.52
CA LEU A 193 -2.65 11.15 -7.42
C LEU A 193 -2.43 12.67 -7.27
N GLU A 194 -2.44 13.16 -6.02
CA GLU A 194 -2.29 14.60 -5.75
C GLU A 194 -0.93 15.15 -6.20
N GLU A 195 0.14 14.36 -6.04
CA GLU A 195 1.47 14.74 -6.53
C GLU A 195 1.52 14.78 -8.06
N ALA A 196 0.88 13.83 -8.74
CA ALA A 196 0.75 13.81 -10.19
C ALA A 196 -0.01 15.04 -10.71
N ILE A 197 -1.16 15.36 -10.12
CA ILE A 197 -1.97 16.53 -10.48
C ILE A 197 -1.20 17.82 -10.23
N THR A 198 -0.54 17.94 -9.08
CA THR A 198 0.26 19.13 -8.72
C THR A 198 1.41 19.31 -9.71
N THR A 199 2.07 18.22 -10.11
CA THR A 199 3.15 18.24 -11.10
C THR A 199 2.64 18.67 -12.48
N ALA A 200 1.50 18.13 -12.92
CA ALA A 200 0.86 18.49 -14.19
C ALA A 200 0.44 19.97 -14.21
N ARG A 201 -0.11 20.50 -13.12
CA ARG A 201 -0.53 21.91 -12.98
C ARG A 201 0.62 22.92 -12.94
N LYS A 202 1.87 22.48 -12.84
CA LYS A 202 3.04 23.37 -13.01
C LYS A 202 3.20 23.86 -14.44
N ILE A 203 2.61 23.16 -15.42
CA ILE A 203 2.57 23.61 -16.81
C ILE A 203 1.70 24.88 -16.90
N PRO A 204 2.21 25.99 -17.47
CA PRO A 204 1.47 27.25 -17.52
C PRO A 204 0.12 27.15 -18.26
N GLN A 205 -0.90 27.83 -17.72
CA GLN A 205 -2.30 27.78 -18.20
C GLN A 205 -2.53 28.56 -19.49
N ASP A 206 -1.67 29.54 -19.79
CA ASP A 206 -1.75 30.39 -20.98
C ASP A 206 -1.26 29.69 -22.26
N LEU A 207 -0.74 28.47 -22.14
CA LEU A 207 -0.28 27.66 -23.25
C LEU A 207 -1.46 26.98 -23.97
N PHE A 208 -1.35 26.89 -25.30
CA PHE A 208 -2.32 26.14 -26.11
C PHE A 208 -2.37 24.64 -25.77
N THR A 209 -1.32 24.12 -25.10
CA THR A 209 -1.21 22.71 -24.69
C THR A 209 -1.93 22.41 -23.40
N TYR A 210 -2.45 23.41 -22.68
CA TYR A 210 -3.06 23.21 -21.38
C TYR A 210 -4.31 22.30 -21.43
N LYS A 211 -5.01 22.27 -22.57
CA LYS A 211 -6.09 21.30 -22.80
C LYS A 211 -5.65 19.85 -22.60
N LEU A 212 -4.43 19.49 -23.00
CA LEU A 212 -3.89 18.13 -22.80
C LEU A 212 -3.68 17.84 -21.30
N VAL A 213 -3.33 18.86 -20.52
CA VAL A 213 -3.13 18.75 -19.07
C VAL A 213 -4.46 18.50 -18.37
N GLU A 214 -5.50 19.27 -18.72
CA GLU A 214 -6.84 19.09 -18.17
C GLU A 214 -7.44 17.72 -18.51
N GLU A 215 -7.30 17.29 -19.77
CA GLU A 215 -7.74 15.97 -20.22
C GLU A 215 -7.04 14.85 -19.43
N LYS A 216 -5.73 14.97 -19.21
CA LYS A 216 -4.95 13.96 -18.47
C LYS A 216 -5.30 13.92 -16.98
N ILE A 217 -5.47 15.09 -16.34
CA ILE A 217 -5.91 15.17 -14.93
C ILE A 217 -7.30 14.53 -14.78
N LYS A 218 -8.22 14.83 -15.69
CA LYS A 218 -9.57 14.26 -15.68
C LYS A 218 -9.55 12.73 -15.84
N GLU A 219 -8.69 12.20 -16.71
CA GLU A 219 -8.48 10.76 -16.87
C GLU A 219 -8.02 10.13 -15.53
N TRP A 220 -6.98 10.68 -14.90
CA TRP A 220 -6.46 10.18 -13.63
C TRP A 220 -7.53 10.19 -12.52
N GLN A 221 -8.25 11.30 -12.37
CA GLN A 221 -9.32 11.43 -11.37
C GLN A 221 -10.45 10.42 -11.61
N SER A 222 -10.82 10.20 -12.88
CA SER A 222 -11.86 9.22 -13.24
C SER A 222 -11.43 7.79 -12.92
N ILE A 223 -10.20 7.40 -13.27
CA ILE A 223 -9.66 6.08 -12.94
C ILE A 223 -9.60 5.90 -11.42
N TRP A 224 -9.14 6.90 -10.69
CA TRP A 224 -8.99 6.86 -9.24
C TRP A 224 -10.35 6.69 -8.54
N SER A 225 -11.33 7.52 -8.89
CA SER A 225 -12.68 7.44 -8.32
C SER A 225 -13.33 6.09 -8.59
N LYS A 226 -13.19 5.54 -9.80
CA LYS A 226 -13.67 4.20 -10.14
C LYS A 226 -12.97 3.11 -9.33
N ALA A 227 -11.67 3.24 -9.09
CA ALA A 227 -10.90 2.30 -8.28
C ALA A 227 -11.38 2.28 -6.83
N GLU A 228 -11.60 3.46 -6.24
CA GLU A 228 -12.14 3.60 -4.89
C GLU A 228 -13.54 2.99 -4.77
N GLU A 229 -14.42 3.24 -5.74
CA GLU A 229 -15.76 2.66 -5.77
C GLU A 229 -15.71 1.12 -5.81
N LEU A 230 -14.87 0.55 -6.70
CA LEU A 230 -14.69 -0.91 -6.78
C LEU A 230 -14.12 -1.47 -5.47
N TYR A 231 -13.16 -0.79 -4.85
CA TYR A 231 -12.56 -1.25 -3.61
C TYR A 231 -13.57 -1.24 -2.45
N GLN A 232 -14.33 -0.16 -2.29
CA GLN A 232 -15.40 -0.06 -1.27
C GLN A 232 -16.50 -1.11 -1.50
N LYS A 233 -16.86 -1.35 -2.76
CA LYS A 233 -17.82 -2.40 -3.12
C LYS A 233 -17.28 -3.78 -2.71
N ALA A 234 -16.02 -4.09 -3.00
CA ALA A 234 -15.40 -5.35 -2.62
C ALA A 234 -15.40 -5.57 -1.09
N GLU A 235 -15.10 -4.53 -0.30
CA GLU A 235 -15.17 -4.61 1.16
C GLU A 235 -16.58 -4.89 1.68
N SER A 236 -17.59 -4.25 1.09
CA SER A 236 -19.00 -4.47 1.43
C SER A 236 -19.45 -5.90 1.11
N GLU A 237 -19.13 -6.37 -0.11
CA GLU A 237 -19.43 -7.72 -0.56
C GLU A 237 -18.72 -8.78 0.30
N LEU A 238 -17.52 -8.47 0.81
CA LEU A 238 -16.75 -9.33 1.70
C LEU A 238 -17.45 -9.49 3.05
N ARG A 239 -17.93 -8.40 3.66
CA ARG A 239 -18.75 -8.44 4.88
C ARG A 239 -20.05 -9.22 4.66
N GLY A 240 -20.63 -9.10 3.46
CA GLY A 240 -21.82 -9.83 3.03
C GLY A 240 -21.59 -11.30 2.68
N GLN A 241 -20.36 -11.81 2.77
CA GLN A 241 -19.98 -13.19 2.39
C GLN A 241 -20.30 -13.53 0.92
N GLN A 242 -20.30 -12.52 0.03
CA GLN A 242 -20.63 -12.68 -1.39
C GLN A 242 -19.39 -13.03 -2.23
N TRP A 243 -18.79 -14.19 -1.97
CA TRP A 243 -17.47 -14.59 -2.50
C TRP A 243 -17.29 -14.40 -4.01
N GLN A 244 -18.28 -14.82 -4.79
CA GLN A 244 -18.23 -14.70 -6.24
C GLN A 244 -18.20 -13.23 -6.68
N SER A 245 -19.02 -12.38 -6.06
CA SER A 245 -19.09 -10.96 -6.39
C SER A 245 -17.79 -10.25 -6.02
N VAL A 246 -17.27 -10.50 -4.81
CA VAL A 246 -16.00 -9.90 -4.35
C VAL A 246 -14.86 -10.25 -5.30
N PHE A 247 -14.78 -11.52 -5.74
CA PHE A 247 -13.74 -11.96 -6.67
C PHE A 247 -13.85 -11.23 -8.02
N MET A 248 -15.06 -11.09 -8.57
CA MET A 248 -15.29 -10.36 -9.81
C MET A 248 -14.95 -8.87 -9.66
N THR A 249 -15.34 -8.25 -8.54
CA THR A 249 -15.00 -6.85 -8.24
C THR A 249 -13.49 -6.66 -8.12
N ALA A 250 -12.77 -7.57 -7.45
CA ALA A 250 -11.31 -7.56 -7.37
C ALA A 250 -10.65 -7.75 -8.75
N ALA A 251 -11.18 -8.65 -9.59
CA ALA A 251 -10.70 -8.83 -10.96
C ALA A 251 -10.88 -7.55 -11.79
N ASN A 252 -12.00 -6.86 -11.66
CA ASN A 252 -12.21 -5.56 -12.32
C ASN A 252 -11.24 -4.48 -11.82
N LEU A 253 -10.89 -4.49 -10.53
CA LEU A 253 -9.88 -3.58 -9.97
C LEU A 253 -8.49 -3.83 -10.60
N SER A 254 -8.12 -5.10 -10.84
CA SER A 254 -6.85 -5.48 -11.47
C SER A 254 -6.71 -5.00 -12.93
N GLN A 255 -7.83 -4.68 -13.59
CA GLN A 255 -7.85 -4.24 -14.99
C GLN A 255 -7.73 -2.72 -15.14
N LEU A 256 -7.74 -1.96 -14.04
CA LEU A 256 -7.61 -0.51 -14.11
C LEU A 256 -6.20 -0.12 -14.56
N ASN A 257 -6.11 0.96 -15.35
CA ASN A 257 -4.85 1.50 -15.84
C ASN A 257 -4.10 2.30 -14.75
N ASN A 258 -3.83 1.65 -13.62
CA ASN A 258 -3.07 2.20 -12.51
C ASN A 258 -2.38 1.08 -11.73
N LYS A 259 -1.04 1.05 -11.71
CA LYS A 259 -0.24 -0.03 -11.08
C LYS A 259 -0.50 -0.16 -9.58
N TYR A 260 -0.65 0.94 -8.87
CA TYR A 260 -0.96 0.92 -7.44
C TYR A 260 -2.27 0.19 -7.16
N TRP A 261 -3.35 0.52 -7.88
CA TRP A 261 -4.64 -0.17 -7.73
C TRP A 261 -4.61 -1.61 -8.25
N ALA A 262 -4.08 -1.80 -9.46
CA ALA A 262 -4.11 -3.07 -10.17
C ALA A 262 -3.19 -4.14 -9.56
N ASN A 263 -2.09 -3.74 -8.92
CA ASN A 263 -1.14 -4.67 -8.32
C ASN A 263 -1.18 -4.59 -6.79
N ILE A 264 -0.86 -3.43 -6.21
CA ILE A 264 -0.65 -3.31 -4.76
C ILE A 264 -1.97 -3.53 -4.02
N LYS A 265 -2.99 -2.74 -4.33
CA LYS A 265 -4.29 -2.83 -3.66
C LYS A 265 -5.04 -4.11 -4.00
N TYR A 266 -4.98 -4.54 -5.26
CA TYR A 266 -5.53 -5.83 -5.67
C TYR A 266 -4.91 -7.00 -4.90
N ASN A 267 -3.57 -7.06 -4.74
CA ASN A 267 -2.93 -8.15 -4.00
C ASN A 267 -3.31 -8.13 -2.52
N GLN A 268 -3.35 -6.95 -1.90
CA GLN A 268 -3.84 -6.79 -0.52
C GLN A 268 -5.27 -7.31 -0.37
N LEU A 269 -6.17 -6.88 -1.26
CA LEU A 269 -7.56 -7.31 -1.26
C LEU A 269 -7.68 -8.83 -1.50
N SER A 270 -6.88 -9.39 -2.40
CA SER A 270 -6.87 -10.82 -2.71
C SER A 270 -6.45 -11.68 -1.51
N GLN A 271 -5.46 -11.22 -0.74
CA GLN A 271 -5.05 -11.87 0.52
C GLN A 271 -6.17 -11.82 1.56
N LEU A 272 -6.83 -10.66 1.73
CA LEU A 272 -7.97 -10.53 2.64
C LEU A 272 -9.13 -11.43 2.22
N ILE A 273 -9.42 -11.54 0.92
CA ILE A 273 -10.45 -12.45 0.39
C ILE A 273 -10.10 -13.90 0.70
N ALA A 274 -8.84 -14.30 0.46
CA ALA A 274 -8.40 -15.68 0.70
C ALA A 274 -8.53 -16.06 2.18
N GLN A 275 -8.06 -15.19 3.09
CA GLN A 275 -8.18 -15.39 4.53
C GLN A 275 -9.65 -15.44 4.96
N ALA A 276 -10.45 -14.46 4.55
CA ALA A 276 -11.86 -14.42 4.90
C ALA A 276 -12.62 -15.64 4.37
N ARG A 277 -12.26 -16.17 3.19
CA ARG A 277 -12.87 -17.38 2.63
C ARG A 277 -12.54 -18.61 3.48
N GLU A 278 -11.32 -18.71 3.97
CA GLU A 278 -10.92 -19.79 4.88
C GLU A 278 -11.73 -19.72 6.19
N ASP A 279 -11.77 -18.55 6.82
CA ASP A 279 -12.58 -18.31 8.02
C ASP A 279 -14.08 -18.59 7.76
N GLY A 280 -14.56 -18.19 6.58
CA GLY A 280 -15.93 -18.45 6.13
C GLY A 280 -16.23 -19.94 5.93
N SER A 281 -15.24 -20.71 5.46
CA SER A 281 -15.33 -22.17 5.35
C SER A 281 -15.45 -22.82 6.72
N GLN A 282 -14.62 -22.39 7.68
CA GLN A 282 -14.71 -22.85 9.07
C GLN A 282 -16.08 -22.53 9.69
N LEU A 283 -16.59 -21.32 9.47
CA LEU A 283 -17.94 -20.95 9.93
C LEU A 283 -19.03 -21.81 9.27
N ALA A 284 -18.90 -22.12 7.98
CA ALA A 284 -19.84 -23.00 7.28
C ALA A 284 -19.81 -24.43 7.84
N GLN A 285 -18.61 -24.94 8.17
CA GLN A 285 -18.44 -26.22 8.84
C GLN A 285 -19.08 -26.22 10.24
N ALA A 286 -18.85 -25.17 11.04
CA ALA A 286 -19.48 -24.98 12.34
C ALA A 286 -21.01 -25.00 12.23
N LYS A 287 -21.59 -24.25 11.28
CA LYS A 287 -23.03 -24.25 11.01
C LYS A 287 -23.54 -25.63 10.60
N SER A 288 -22.78 -26.39 9.82
CA SER A 288 -23.15 -27.75 9.42
C SER A 288 -23.15 -28.71 10.61
N LEU A 289 -22.14 -28.65 11.47
CA LEU A 289 -22.06 -29.43 12.70
C LEU A 289 -23.21 -29.09 13.65
N ALA A 290 -23.54 -27.80 13.78
CA ALA A 290 -24.65 -27.31 14.59
C ALA A 290 -26.00 -27.92 14.19
N LYS A 291 -26.24 -28.13 12.88
CA LYS A 291 -27.50 -28.74 12.37
C LYS A 291 -27.73 -30.17 12.84
N SER A 292 -26.67 -30.91 13.18
CA SER A 292 -26.80 -32.29 13.63
C SER A 292 -27.49 -32.43 14.99
N LYS A 293 -27.54 -31.35 15.80
CA LYS A 293 -28.05 -31.32 17.18
C LYS A 293 -27.43 -32.39 18.11
N ASN A 294 -26.30 -32.96 17.73
CA ASN A 294 -25.53 -33.85 18.59
C ASN A 294 -24.58 -33.01 19.45
N VAL A 295 -24.59 -33.20 20.77
CA VAL A 295 -23.83 -32.37 21.74
C VAL A 295 -22.34 -32.26 21.36
N ASN A 296 -21.68 -33.36 21.00
CA ASN A 296 -20.27 -33.32 20.62
C ASN A 296 -20.02 -32.50 19.35
N ASN A 297 -20.96 -32.53 18.39
CA ASN A 297 -20.87 -31.69 17.20
C ASN A 297 -21.20 -30.23 17.50
N LEU A 298 -22.10 -29.95 18.45
CA LEU A 298 -22.39 -28.58 18.91
C LEU A 298 -21.15 -27.97 19.56
N LEU A 299 -20.45 -28.71 20.43
CA LEU A 299 -19.20 -28.25 21.05
C LEU A 299 -18.11 -27.96 20.03
N LYS A 300 -17.91 -28.87 19.06
CA LYS A 300 -16.98 -28.62 17.94
C LYS A 300 -17.38 -27.41 17.10
N ALA A 301 -18.69 -27.17 16.92
CA ALA A 301 -19.16 -26.00 16.19
C ALA A 301 -18.85 -24.69 16.93
N ILE A 302 -18.94 -24.69 18.26
CA ILE A 302 -18.55 -23.56 19.11
C ILE A 302 -17.03 -23.33 19.01
N GLU A 303 -16.22 -24.38 19.18
CA GLU A 303 -14.76 -24.29 19.10
C GLU A 303 -14.32 -23.67 17.76
N LEU A 304 -14.89 -24.15 16.65
CA LEU A 304 -14.64 -23.57 15.32
C LEU A 304 -15.06 -22.09 15.25
N ALA A 305 -16.21 -21.71 15.81
CA ALA A 305 -16.67 -20.33 15.80
C ALA A 305 -15.81 -19.41 16.70
N GLU A 306 -15.26 -19.91 17.80
CA GLU A 306 -14.36 -19.18 18.70
C GLU A 306 -12.95 -19.03 18.13
N SER A 307 -12.50 -19.99 17.32
CA SER A 307 -11.19 -19.96 16.67
C SER A 307 -11.04 -18.88 15.59
N ILE A 308 -12.16 -18.36 15.08
CA ILE A 308 -12.17 -17.31 14.06
C ILE A 308 -11.64 -16.00 14.68
N SER A 309 -10.59 -15.45 14.08
CA SER A 309 -9.90 -14.25 14.56
C SER A 309 -10.81 -13.01 14.59
N LYS A 310 -10.57 -12.10 15.55
CA LYS A 310 -11.24 -10.79 15.65
C LYS A 310 -11.00 -9.89 14.45
N ASP A 311 -9.88 -10.09 13.76
CA ASP A 311 -9.52 -9.32 12.55
C ASP A 311 -10.25 -9.83 11.30
N SER A 312 -10.94 -10.98 11.40
CA SER A 312 -11.72 -11.54 10.30
C SER A 312 -12.98 -10.72 10.04
N SER A 313 -13.30 -10.49 8.76
CA SER A 313 -14.55 -9.84 8.35
C SER A 313 -15.79 -10.63 8.78
N ILE A 314 -15.64 -11.93 9.09
CA ILE A 314 -16.73 -12.85 9.45
C ILE A 314 -16.86 -13.04 10.97
N TYR A 315 -15.95 -12.46 11.77
CA TYR A 315 -15.95 -12.60 13.23
C TYR A 315 -17.32 -12.34 13.87
N ALA A 316 -17.98 -11.24 13.51
CA ALA A 316 -19.30 -10.91 14.04
C ALA A 316 -20.37 -11.98 13.75
N SER A 317 -20.28 -12.62 12.58
CA SER A 317 -21.18 -13.72 12.21
C SER A 317 -20.88 -14.99 13.01
N ALA A 318 -19.61 -15.26 13.30
CA ALA A 318 -19.20 -16.40 14.13
C ALA A 318 -19.64 -16.22 15.59
N GLN A 319 -19.42 -15.04 16.16
CA GLN A 319 -19.83 -14.73 17.54
C GLN A 319 -21.34 -14.79 17.74
N LYS A 320 -22.13 -14.47 16.71
CA LYS A 320 -23.59 -14.61 16.76
C LYS A 320 -24.04 -16.08 16.79
N LEU A 321 -23.27 -17.00 16.21
CA LEU A 321 -23.62 -18.42 16.17
C LEU A 321 -23.50 -19.09 17.54
N ILE A 322 -22.59 -18.62 18.40
CA ILE A 322 -22.32 -19.25 19.70
C ILE A 322 -23.56 -19.23 20.62
N PRO A 323 -24.26 -18.09 20.83
CA PRO A 323 -25.53 -18.07 21.56
C PRO A 323 -26.61 -18.97 20.97
N ASP A 324 -26.72 -19.05 19.64
CA ASP A 324 -27.70 -19.89 18.97
C ASP A 324 -27.44 -21.38 19.26
N ILE A 325 -26.18 -21.83 19.13
CA ILE A 325 -25.78 -23.20 19.49
C ILE A 325 -26.02 -23.46 20.98
N SER A 326 -25.69 -22.49 21.83
CA SER A 326 -25.84 -22.61 23.27
C SER A 326 -27.31 -22.82 23.68
N GLN A 327 -28.26 -22.13 23.04
CA GLN A 327 -29.69 -22.40 23.27
C GLN A 327 -30.07 -23.82 22.86
N ILE A 328 -29.59 -24.31 21.72
CA ILE A 328 -29.85 -25.70 21.28
C ILE A 328 -29.34 -26.70 22.32
N MET A 329 -28.16 -26.47 22.91
CA MET A 329 -27.64 -27.32 23.97
C MET A 329 -28.50 -27.31 25.24
N LEU A 330 -28.99 -26.14 25.65
CA LEU A 330 -29.92 -26.02 26.78
C LEU A 330 -31.24 -26.76 26.52
N ASP A 331 -31.77 -26.72 25.30
CA ASP A 331 -32.97 -27.47 24.92
C ASP A 331 -32.73 -28.99 24.98
N ILE A 332 -31.56 -29.47 24.55
CA ILE A 332 -31.19 -30.88 24.66
C ILE A 332 -31.07 -31.29 26.13
N ALA A 333 -30.38 -30.48 26.95
CA ALA A 333 -30.27 -30.71 28.39
C ALA A 333 -31.65 -30.78 29.04
N GLN A 334 -32.56 -29.89 28.66
CA GLN A 334 -33.94 -29.90 29.13
C GLN A 334 -34.66 -31.20 28.77
N SER A 335 -34.51 -31.70 27.53
CA SER A 335 -35.09 -32.98 27.12
C SER A 335 -34.50 -34.17 27.89
N LYS A 336 -33.19 -34.12 28.22
CA LYS A 336 -32.55 -35.14 29.07
C LYS A 336 -33.06 -35.11 30.50
N LEU A 337 -33.31 -33.92 31.03
CA LEU A 337 -33.92 -33.76 32.35
C LEU A 337 -35.34 -34.35 32.37
N GLU A 338 -36.15 -34.11 31.35
CA GLU A 338 -37.49 -34.70 31.22
C GLU A 338 -37.46 -36.24 31.12
N GLN A 339 -36.38 -36.81 30.60
CA GLN A 339 -36.12 -38.25 30.57
C GLN A 339 -35.56 -38.79 31.91
N GLN A 340 -35.55 -37.97 32.96
CA GLN A 340 -34.94 -38.25 34.26
C GLN A 340 -33.42 -38.49 34.25
N ASN A 341 -32.74 -38.16 33.15
CA ASN A 341 -31.29 -38.24 33.07
C ASN A 341 -30.64 -36.92 33.52
N VAL A 342 -30.67 -36.67 34.83
CA VAL A 342 -30.18 -35.42 35.44
C VAL A 342 -28.68 -35.23 35.24
N ASP A 343 -27.89 -36.30 35.37
CA ASP A 343 -26.43 -36.22 35.29
C ASP A 343 -26.00 -35.80 33.87
N GLU A 344 -26.60 -36.41 32.83
CA GLU A 344 -26.34 -36.01 31.44
C GLU A 344 -26.85 -34.59 31.17
N ALA A 345 -28.04 -34.22 31.65
CA ALA A 345 -28.57 -32.87 31.50
C ALA A 345 -27.65 -31.79 32.11
N ILE A 346 -27.17 -31.99 33.34
CA ILE A 346 -26.25 -31.06 34.00
C ILE A 346 -24.92 -30.99 33.25
N SER A 347 -24.37 -32.13 32.81
CA SER A 347 -23.10 -32.15 32.05
C SER A 347 -23.19 -31.30 30.77
N ILE A 348 -24.29 -31.43 30.01
CA ILE A 348 -24.51 -30.65 28.79
C ILE A 348 -24.56 -29.15 29.11
N VAL A 349 -25.23 -28.75 30.20
CA VAL A 349 -25.30 -27.33 30.60
C VAL A 349 -23.94 -26.80 31.05
N GLN A 350 -23.13 -27.61 31.73
CA GLN A 350 -21.78 -27.22 32.13
C GLN A 350 -20.87 -26.96 30.93
N ASP A 351 -21.01 -27.76 29.87
CA ASP A 351 -20.24 -27.62 28.62
C ASP A 351 -20.64 -26.39 27.77
N VAL A 352 -21.79 -25.75 28.04
CA VAL A 352 -22.19 -24.53 27.35
C VAL A 352 -21.22 -23.38 27.68
N PRO A 353 -20.70 -22.63 26.71
CA PRO A 353 -19.79 -21.52 26.96
C PRO A 353 -20.38 -20.43 27.87
N ASP A 354 -19.52 -19.85 28.71
CA ASP A 354 -19.90 -18.75 29.58
C ASP A 354 -20.04 -17.44 28.81
N SER A 355 -21.27 -17.06 28.49
CA SER A 355 -21.59 -15.69 28.13
C SER A 355 -22.39 -15.01 29.23
N LYS A 356 -22.29 -13.67 29.32
CA LYS A 356 -23.04 -12.88 30.31
C LYS A 356 -24.55 -13.17 30.27
N LEU A 357 -25.10 -13.41 29.08
CA LEU A 357 -26.52 -13.70 28.87
C LEU A 357 -26.90 -15.14 29.27
N LEU A 358 -25.97 -16.09 29.17
CA LEU A 358 -26.23 -17.52 29.40
C LEU A 358 -25.93 -17.96 30.82
N ARG A 359 -25.02 -17.27 31.52
CA ARG A 359 -24.60 -17.64 32.89
C ARG A 359 -25.79 -17.84 33.83
N GLU A 360 -26.71 -16.89 33.84
CA GLU A 360 -27.90 -16.96 34.70
C GLU A 360 -28.80 -18.14 34.34
N LYS A 361 -29.02 -18.37 33.05
CA LYS A 361 -29.81 -19.52 32.55
C LYS A 361 -29.18 -20.85 32.93
N LYS A 362 -27.84 -20.97 32.85
CA LYS A 362 -27.10 -22.17 33.23
C LYS A 362 -27.24 -22.46 34.73
N GLU A 363 -26.96 -21.46 35.57
CA GLU A 363 -27.07 -21.56 37.03
C GLU A 363 -28.48 -21.97 37.45
N ASP A 364 -29.50 -21.27 36.95
CA ASP A 364 -30.89 -21.56 37.28
C ASP A 364 -31.30 -22.97 36.81
N PHE A 365 -30.82 -23.41 35.64
CA PHE A 365 -31.10 -24.75 35.14
C PHE A 365 -30.55 -25.83 36.08
N ILE A 366 -29.32 -25.68 36.56
CA ILE A 366 -28.70 -26.64 37.48
C ILE A 366 -29.50 -26.73 38.78
N VAL A 367 -29.90 -25.59 39.35
CA VAL A 367 -30.75 -25.56 40.55
C VAL A 367 -32.07 -26.30 40.33
N LEU A 368 -32.76 -26.05 39.20
CA LEU A 368 -34.02 -26.73 38.87
C LEU A 368 -33.83 -28.22 38.59
N ALA A 369 -32.72 -28.61 37.98
CA ALA A 369 -32.41 -30.01 37.69
C ALA A 369 -32.19 -30.81 38.98
N GLU A 370 -31.47 -30.23 39.95
CA GLU A 370 -31.30 -30.83 41.28
C GLU A 370 -32.61 -30.88 42.07
N ALA A 371 -33.43 -29.83 42.01
CA ALA A 371 -34.74 -29.81 42.62
C ALA A 371 -35.64 -30.93 42.08
N GLN A 372 -35.69 -31.11 40.75
CA GLN A 372 -36.45 -32.20 40.13
C GLN A 372 -35.92 -33.58 40.53
N ARG A 373 -34.59 -33.77 40.61
CA ARG A 373 -33.98 -35.02 41.09
C ARG A 373 -34.52 -35.41 42.47
N ASN A 374 -34.61 -34.44 43.38
CA ASN A 374 -35.16 -34.65 44.71
C ASN A 374 -36.66 -34.94 44.65
N ALA A 375 -37.42 -34.17 43.87
CA ALA A 375 -38.86 -34.36 43.74
C ALA A 375 -39.25 -35.77 43.25
N TRP A 376 -38.53 -36.33 42.28
CA TRP A 376 -38.83 -37.67 41.75
C TRP A 376 -38.67 -38.81 42.74
N LEU A 377 -37.99 -38.59 43.88
CA LEU A 377 -37.96 -39.56 44.97
C LEU A 377 -39.34 -39.70 45.66
N GLY A 378 -40.25 -38.75 45.47
CA GLY A 378 -41.67 -38.87 45.83
C GLY A 378 -42.00 -38.85 47.32
N THR A 379 -41.03 -38.58 48.20
CA THR A 379 -41.30 -38.44 49.64
C THR A 379 -41.61 -37.00 49.99
N MET A 380 -42.46 -36.77 51.00
CA MET A 380 -42.76 -35.42 51.49
C MET A 380 -41.48 -34.64 51.86
N SER A 381 -40.48 -35.30 52.42
CA SER A 381 -39.20 -34.67 52.75
C SER A 381 -38.47 -34.19 51.50
N ASN A 382 -38.39 -35.02 50.46
CA ASN A 382 -37.65 -34.67 49.24
C ASN A 382 -38.38 -33.62 48.40
N LEU A 383 -39.73 -33.62 48.39
CA LEU A 383 -40.52 -32.57 47.76
C LEU A 383 -40.31 -31.21 48.45
N LYS A 384 -40.20 -31.17 49.78
CA LYS A 384 -39.86 -29.94 50.52
C LYS A 384 -38.46 -29.42 50.18
N VAL A 385 -37.48 -30.33 50.01
CA VAL A 385 -36.13 -29.97 49.56
C VAL A 385 -36.18 -29.39 48.15
N ALA A 386 -36.90 -30.03 47.23
CA ALA A 386 -37.08 -29.55 45.86
C ALA A 386 -37.68 -28.14 45.81
N ILE A 387 -38.75 -27.89 46.57
CA ILE A 387 -39.37 -26.56 46.70
C ILE A 387 -38.35 -25.54 47.21
N SER A 388 -37.62 -25.87 48.29
CA SER A 388 -36.63 -24.96 48.87
C SER A 388 -35.49 -24.63 47.89
N GLN A 389 -35.08 -25.56 47.04
CA GLN A 389 -34.08 -25.32 45.99
C GLN A 389 -34.65 -24.41 44.89
N ALA A 390 -35.83 -24.71 44.36
CA ALA A 390 -36.46 -23.89 43.32
C ALA A 390 -36.77 -22.46 43.79
N GLN A 391 -37.06 -22.24 45.07
CA GLN A 391 -37.28 -20.92 45.67
C GLN A 391 -36.04 -20.03 45.69
N GLN A 392 -34.83 -20.58 45.49
CA GLN A 392 -33.60 -19.78 45.40
C GLN A 392 -33.55 -18.93 44.13
N ILE A 393 -34.38 -19.25 43.14
CA ILE A 393 -34.45 -18.51 41.88
C ILE A 393 -35.32 -17.26 42.09
N ASN A 394 -34.70 -16.09 41.97
CA ASN A 394 -35.36 -14.81 42.19
C ASN A 394 -36.32 -14.41 41.04
N PRO A 395 -37.34 -13.57 41.29
CA PRO A 395 -38.30 -13.11 40.27
C PRO A 395 -37.68 -12.44 39.03
N SER A 396 -36.49 -11.86 39.16
CA SER A 396 -35.78 -11.20 38.06
C SER A 396 -35.02 -12.17 37.14
N ARG A 397 -34.96 -13.46 37.49
CA ARG A 397 -34.14 -14.46 36.80
C ARG A 397 -34.88 -15.12 35.64
N PRO A 398 -34.18 -15.55 34.57
CA PRO A 398 -34.82 -16.08 33.36
C PRO A 398 -35.74 -17.30 33.56
N ASN A 399 -35.44 -18.17 34.53
CA ASN A 399 -36.19 -19.41 34.75
C ASN A 399 -37.16 -19.34 35.94
N TYR A 400 -37.47 -18.14 36.46
CA TYR A 400 -38.35 -17.97 37.61
C TYR A 400 -39.74 -18.56 37.40
N GLU A 401 -40.39 -18.29 36.26
CA GLU A 401 -41.73 -18.79 35.98
C GLU A 401 -41.78 -20.32 36.01
N LYS A 402 -40.76 -20.96 35.43
CA LYS A 402 -40.61 -22.42 35.46
C LYS A 402 -40.41 -22.95 36.87
N ALA A 403 -39.63 -22.24 37.69
CA ALA A 403 -39.46 -22.59 39.10
C ALA A 403 -40.80 -22.55 39.86
N GLN A 404 -41.60 -21.50 39.66
CA GLN A 404 -42.92 -21.37 40.29
C GLN A 404 -43.89 -22.48 39.85
N GLN A 405 -43.92 -22.83 38.57
CA GLN A 405 -44.74 -23.94 38.07
C GLN A 405 -44.38 -25.26 38.74
N LEU A 406 -43.09 -25.56 38.90
CA LEU A 406 -42.61 -26.76 39.58
C LEU A 406 -42.97 -26.75 41.08
N ILE A 407 -42.78 -25.61 41.75
CA ILE A 407 -43.16 -25.44 43.16
C ILE A 407 -44.65 -25.73 43.36
N SER A 408 -45.52 -25.09 42.57
CA SER A 408 -46.97 -25.31 42.68
C SER A 408 -47.36 -26.76 42.41
N HIS A 409 -46.66 -27.44 41.49
CA HIS A 409 -46.89 -28.85 41.24
C HIS A 409 -46.51 -29.73 42.44
N TRP A 410 -45.33 -29.53 43.04
CA TRP A 410 -44.87 -30.31 44.19
C TRP A 410 -45.67 -30.04 45.47
N GLU A 411 -46.19 -28.83 45.65
CA GLU A 411 -47.10 -28.51 46.75
C GLU A 411 -48.39 -29.36 46.69
N LEU A 412 -48.95 -29.54 45.49
CA LEU A 412 -50.11 -30.40 45.28
C LEU A 412 -49.78 -31.88 45.54
N GLU A 413 -48.59 -32.34 45.16
CA GLU A 413 -48.14 -33.71 45.46
C GLU A 413 -48.01 -33.95 46.97
N ILE A 414 -47.47 -32.98 47.72
CA ILE A 414 -47.38 -33.04 49.19
C ILE A 414 -48.78 -33.16 49.81
N GLU A 415 -49.75 -32.38 49.34
CA GLU A 415 -51.13 -32.44 49.81
C GLU A 415 -51.74 -33.83 49.55
N GLY A 416 -51.52 -34.37 48.35
CA GLY A 416 -51.95 -35.71 47.97
C GLY A 416 -51.37 -36.82 48.86
N ILE A 417 -50.07 -36.75 49.17
CA ILE A 417 -49.40 -37.70 50.07
C ILE A 417 -50.02 -37.64 51.47
N SER A 418 -50.29 -36.43 51.99
CA SER A 418 -50.94 -36.24 53.30
C SER A 418 -52.32 -36.89 53.37
N TYR A 419 -53.15 -36.73 52.33
CA TYR A 419 -54.46 -37.40 52.27
C TYR A 419 -54.33 -38.93 52.21
N LEU A 420 -53.37 -39.45 51.45
CA LEU A 420 -53.11 -40.88 51.33
C LEU A 420 -52.70 -41.50 52.68
N GLU A 421 -51.82 -40.83 53.42
CA GLU A 421 -51.38 -41.25 54.76
C GLU A 421 -52.55 -41.26 55.74
N LYS A 422 -53.38 -40.22 55.72
CA LYS A 422 -54.61 -40.16 56.55
C LYS A 422 -55.58 -41.29 56.22
N ALA A 423 -55.80 -41.58 54.94
CA ALA A 423 -56.65 -42.68 54.50
C ALA A 423 -56.13 -44.05 54.96
N ARG A 424 -54.81 -44.29 54.83
CA ARG A 424 -54.16 -45.52 55.31
C ARG A 424 -54.28 -45.68 56.82
N PHE A 425 -54.08 -44.60 57.57
CA PHE A 425 -54.22 -44.60 59.02
C PHE A 425 -55.64 -44.96 59.46
N LEU A 426 -56.66 -44.35 58.85
CA LEU A 426 -58.06 -44.67 59.13
C LEU A 426 -58.39 -46.13 58.77
N ALA A 427 -57.92 -46.62 57.62
CA ALA A 427 -58.13 -48.01 57.20
C ALA A 427 -57.49 -49.02 58.17
N SER A 428 -56.29 -48.74 58.69
CA SER A 428 -55.59 -49.62 59.64
C SER A 428 -56.29 -49.78 61.00
N ARG A 429 -57.23 -48.89 61.32
CA ARG A 429 -58.03 -48.92 62.55
C ARG A 429 -59.41 -49.56 62.36
N GLY A 430 -59.77 -49.91 61.11
CA GLY A 430 -61.08 -50.43 60.72
C GLY A 430 -61.15 -51.95 60.54
N THR A 431 -60.10 -52.69 60.93
CA THR A 431 -60.08 -54.16 61.07
C THR A 431 -60.19 -54.53 62.54
#